data_AF-A0A941VPE0-F1
#
_entry.id   AF-A0A941VPE0-F1
#
_cell.length_a   1.000
_cell.length_b   1.000
_cell.length_c   1.000
_cell.angle_alpha   90.00
_cell.angle_beta   90.00
_cell.angle_gamma   90.00
#
_symmetry.space_group_name_H-M   'P 1'
#
loop_
_entity.id
_entity.type
_entity.pdbx_description
1 polymer ?
#
loop_
_entity_poly.entity_id
_entity_poly.type
_entity_poly.pdbx_seq_one_letter_code
_entity_poly.pdbx_strand_id
1 'polypeptide(L)'
;MNTLHTSRIAKELGITEKQVLAAAALLSEGATVPFIARYRKEVTGSLDEVVITAIRDRLLQLAELDKRREAILKSLEERAQLTDVLKDAITAAESMTVLEDIYLPYRPKRRTKATIAREKGLEP
;
A
#
# COMPACT_ATOMS: atom_id res chain seq x y z
N MET A 1 -2.63 12.61 3.00
CA MET A 1 -1.71 12.16 1.94
C MET A 1 -0.33 12.00 2.57
N ASN A 2 0.29 10.82 2.48
CA ASN A 2 1.55 10.52 3.17
C ASN A 2 2.73 11.24 2.48
N THR A 3 3.42 12.13 3.19
CA THR A 3 4.54 12.93 2.65
C THR A 3 5.69 12.04 2.16
N LEU A 4 5.89 10.87 2.79
CA LEU A 4 6.89 9.89 2.36
C LEU A 4 6.59 9.33 0.97
N HIS A 5 5.31 9.12 0.63
CA HIS A 5 4.92 8.61 -0.69
C HIS A 5 5.23 9.63 -1.78
N THR A 6 4.96 10.91 -1.52
CA THR A 6 5.26 11.98 -2.46
C THR A 6 6.75 12.02 -2.79
N SER A 7 7.62 12.02 -1.77
CA SER A 7 9.08 12.05 -1.98
C SER A 7 9.58 10.83 -2.74
N ARG A 8 9.06 9.64 -2.41
CA ARG A 8 9.40 8.40 -3.12
C ARG A 8 8.99 8.45 -4.60
N ILE A 9 7.75 8.82 -4.89
CA ILE A 9 7.24 8.91 -6.27
C ILE A 9 7.99 9.96 -7.08
N ALA A 10 8.29 11.11 -6.48
CA ALA A 10 9.06 12.17 -7.12
C ALA A 10 10.44 11.66 -7.58
N LYS A 11 11.15 10.93 -6.69
CA LYS A 11 12.43 10.30 -7.01
C LYS A 11 12.31 9.20 -8.07
N GLU A 12 11.32 8.31 -7.94
CA GLU A 12 11.08 7.19 -8.87
C GLU A 12 10.75 7.69 -10.29
N LEU A 13 10.04 8.81 -10.43
CA LEU A 13 9.60 9.35 -11.72
C LEU A 13 10.47 10.51 -12.25
N GLY A 14 11.49 10.94 -11.49
CA GLY A 14 12.37 12.04 -11.89
C GLY A 14 11.67 13.41 -11.98
N ILE A 15 10.66 13.64 -11.15
CA ILE A 15 9.87 14.89 -11.10
C ILE A 15 9.94 15.51 -9.71
N THR A 16 9.39 16.72 -9.53
CA THR A 16 9.40 17.38 -8.22
C THR A 16 8.26 16.90 -7.33
N GLU A 17 8.47 16.94 -6.01
CA GLU A 17 7.42 16.61 -5.02
C GLU A 17 6.18 17.51 -5.18
N LYS A 18 6.37 18.78 -5.57
CA LYS A 18 5.26 19.71 -5.83
C LYS A 18 4.36 19.22 -6.97
N GLN A 19 4.95 18.69 -8.05
CA GLN A 19 4.18 18.16 -9.18
C GLN A 19 3.39 16.91 -8.79
N VAL A 20 4.00 16.03 -7.98
CA VAL A 20 3.31 14.85 -7.42
C VAL A 20 2.15 15.28 -6.54
N LEU A 21 2.35 16.23 -5.61
CA LEU A 21 1.28 16.74 -4.74
C LEU A 21 0.14 17.36 -5.53
N ALA A 22 0.45 18.19 -6.53
CA ALA A 22 -0.55 18.83 -7.37
C ALA A 22 -1.41 17.82 -8.14
N ALA A 23 -0.77 16.85 -8.80
CA ALA A 23 -1.48 15.78 -9.50
C ALA A 23 -2.31 14.92 -8.55
N ALA A 24 -1.74 14.56 -7.40
CA ALA A 24 -2.39 13.72 -6.41
C ALA A 24 -3.61 14.41 -5.77
N ALA A 25 -3.54 15.72 -5.49
CA ALA A 25 -4.66 16.51 -4.99
C ALA A 25 -5.83 16.49 -5.99
N LEU A 26 -5.56 16.79 -7.26
CA LEU A 26 -6.57 16.75 -8.32
C LEU A 26 -7.20 15.36 -8.48
N LEU A 27 -6.40 14.30 -8.45
CA LEU A 27 -6.91 12.93 -8.48
C LEU A 27 -7.81 12.61 -7.27
N SER A 28 -7.46 13.11 -6.08
CA SER A 28 -8.26 12.92 -4.87
C SER A 28 -9.59 13.68 -4.89
N GLU A 29 -9.64 14.79 -5.61
CA GLU A 29 -10.87 15.56 -5.89
C GLU A 29 -11.74 14.91 -6.99
N GLY A 30 -11.31 13.79 -7.56
CA GLY A 30 -12.04 13.04 -8.58
C GLY A 30 -11.74 13.47 -10.01
N ALA A 31 -10.74 14.33 -10.24
CA ALA A 31 -10.31 14.67 -11.59
C ALA A 31 -9.70 13.46 -12.30
N THR A 32 -10.03 13.29 -13.58
CA THR A 32 -9.51 12.17 -14.40
C THR A 32 -8.14 12.50 -14.98
N VAL A 33 -7.34 11.48 -15.30
CA VAL A 33 -6.01 11.66 -15.91
C VAL A 33 -6.09 12.48 -17.21
N PRO A 34 -7.00 12.21 -18.17
CA PRO A 34 -7.11 13.04 -19.38
C PRO A 34 -7.51 14.48 -19.08
N PHE A 35 -8.34 14.71 -18.06
CA PHE A 35 -8.75 16.05 -17.65
C PHE A 35 -7.56 16.83 -17.08
N ILE A 36 -6.78 16.22 -16.19
CA ILE A 36 -5.60 16.87 -15.59
C ILE A 36 -4.57 17.19 -16.68
N ALA A 37 -4.25 16.21 -17.53
CA ALA A 37 -3.26 16.35 -18.60
C ALA A 37 -3.65 17.44 -19.62
N ARG A 38 -4.95 17.66 -19.86
CA ARG A 38 -5.43 18.68 -20.83
C ARG A 38 -5.66 20.05 -20.20
N TYR A 39 -6.27 20.12 -19.02
CA TYR A 39 -6.84 21.35 -18.46
C TYR A 39 -6.18 21.84 -17.16
N ARG A 40 -5.19 21.10 -16.62
CA ARG A 40 -4.48 21.45 -15.37
C ARG A 40 -2.96 21.46 -15.51
N LYS A 41 -2.46 21.64 -16.74
CA LYS A 41 -1.02 21.67 -17.05
C LYS A 41 -0.24 22.65 -16.18
N GLU A 42 -0.70 23.90 -16.05
CA GLU A 42 0.00 24.91 -15.24
C GLU A 42 0.13 24.49 -13.77
N VAL A 43 -0.92 23.90 -13.21
CA VAL A 43 -0.96 23.47 -11.80
C VAL A 43 -0.03 22.29 -11.55
N THR A 44 0.09 21.37 -12.52
CA THR A 44 0.97 20.20 -12.42
C THR A 44 2.38 20.44 -12.96
N GLY A 45 2.71 21.64 -13.45
CA GLY A 45 4.00 21.89 -14.11
C GLY A 45 4.16 21.11 -15.42
N SER A 46 3.10 21.07 -16.21
CA SER A 46 3.00 20.47 -17.55
C SER A 46 3.26 18.96 -17.61
N LEU A 47 2.85 18.22 -16.57
CA LEU A 47 2.85 16.75 -16.64
C LEU A 47 1.93 16.24 -17.74
N ASP A 48 2.40 15.21 -18.45
CA ASP A 48 1.62 14.51 -19.46
C ASP A 48 0.78 13.37 -18.86
N GLU A 49 -0.04 12.76 -19.71
CA GLU A 49 -0.95 11.68 -19.32
C GLU A 49 -0.22 10.43 -18.82
N VAL A 50 0.98 10.15 -19.34
CA VAL A 50 1.79 8.99 -18.94
C VAL A 50 2.29 9.18 -17.52
N VAL A 51 2.85 10.35 -17.20
CA VAL A 51 3.37 10.64 -15.86
C VAL A 51 2.23 10.74 -14.84
N ILE A 52 1.11 11.37 -15.18
CA ILE A 52 -0.04 11.45 -14.27
C ILE A 52 -0.62 10.05 -13.98
N THR A 53 -0.65 9.17 -14.99
CA THR A 53 -1.06 7.76 -14.81
C THR A 53 -0.09 7.04 -13.88
N ALA A 54 1.22 7.19 -14.08
CA ALA A 54 2.24 6.59 -13.23
C ALA A 54 2.12 7.06 -11.77
N ILE A 55 1.88 8.36 -11.53
CA ILE A 55 1.63 8.90 -10.19
C ILE A 55 0.41 8.24 -9.56
N ARG A 56 -0.73 8.19 -10.27
CA ARG A 56 -1.98 7.58 -9.77
C ARG A 56 -1.75 6.13 -9.36
N ASP A 57 -1.20 5.33 -10.27
CA ASP A 57 -1.03 3.90 -10.05
C ASP A 57 -0.06 3.64 -8.91
N ARG A 58 1.01 4.44 -8.81
CA ARG A 58 1.99 4.30 -7.73
C ARG A 58 1.43 4.72 -6.37
N LEU A 59 0.62 5.77 -6.31
CA LEU A 59 -0.10 6.15 -5.09
C LEU A 59 -1.01 5.02 -4.61
N LEU A 60 -1.75 4.38 -5.53
CA LEU A 60 -2.62 3.25 -5.21
C LEU A 60 -1.83 2.05 -4.68
N GLN A 61 -0.71 1.70 -5.31
CA GLN A 61 0.16 0.62 -4.86
C GLN A 61 0.72 0.86 -3.45
N LEU A 62 1.19 2.08 -3.18
CA LEU A 62 1.73 2.44 -1.87
C LEU A 62 0.63 2.47 -0.80
N ALA A 63 -0.56 2.95 -1.12
CA ALA A 63 -1.71 2.92 -0.22
C ALA A 63 -2.13 1.47 0.13
N GLU A 64 -2.14 0.57 -0.84
CA GLU A 64 -2.44 -0.84 -0.59
C GLU A 64 -1.34 -1.52 0.23
N LEU A 65 -0.06 -1.19 -0.01
CA LEU A 65 1.05 -1.66 0.80
C LEU A 65 0.91 -1.22 2.26
N ASP A 66 0.61 0.06 2.51
CA ASP A 66 0.40 0.59 3.86
C ASP A 66 -0.77 -0.08 4.57
N LYS A 67 -1.91 -0.20 3.88
CA LYS A 67 -3.10 -0.86 4.42
C LYS A 67 -2.82 -2.32 4.77
N ARG A 68 -2.10 -3.03 3.89
CA ARG A 68 -1.74 -4.42 4.14
C ARG A 68 -0.76 -4.55 5.30
N ARG A 69 0.21 -3.65 5.39
CA ARG A 69 1.17 -3.56 6.50
C ARG A 69 0.45 -3.40 7.84
N GLU A 70 -0.48 -2.46 7.92
CA GLU A 70 -1.29 -2.23 9.12
C GLU A 70 -2.10 -3.47 9.51
N ALA A 71 -2.75 -4.12 8.53
CA ALA A 71 -3.52 -5.34 8.78
C ALA A 71 -2.66 -6.50 9.31
N ILE A 72 -1.43 -6.65 8.80
CA ILE A 72 -0.47 -7.66 9.28
C ILE A 72 -0.02 -7.34 10.71
N LEU A 73 0.40 -6.09 10.98
CA LEU A 73 0.83 -5.67 12.31
C LEU A 73 -0.27 -5.92 13.35
N LYS A 74 -1.50 -5.48 13.05
CA LYS A 74 -2.66 -5.71 13.92
C LYS A 74 -2.92 -7.20 14.16
N SER A 75 -2.87 -8.02 13.10
CA SER A 75 -3.07 -9.46 13.24
C SER A 75 -2.01 -10.13 14.11
N LEU A 76 -0.75 -9.68 14.03
CA LEU A 76 0.33 -10.19 14.87
C LEU A 76 0.19 -9.75 16.33
N GLU A 77 -0.19 -8.49 16.55
CA GLU A 77 -0.43 -7.93 17.87
C GLU A 77 -1.58 -8.64 18.59
N GLU A 78 -2.72 -8.84 17.91
CA GLU A 78 -3.89 -9.57 18.44
C GLU A 78 -3.56 -11.01 18.87
N ARG A 79 -2.51 -11.60 18.32
CA ARG A 79 -2.05 -12.96 18.63
C ARG A 79 -0.83 -12.99 19.55
N ALA A 80 -0.39 -11.83 20.06
CA ALA A 80 0.83 -11.67 20.84
C ALA A 80 2.08 -12.25 20.14
N GLN A 81 2.13 -12.17 18.82
CA GLN A 81 3.23 -12.64 17.96
C GLN A 81 4.08 -11.48 17.41
N LEU A 82 3.71 -10.23 17.70
CA LEU A 82 4.46 -9.05 17.26
C LEU A 82 5.66 -8.82 18.18
N THR A 83 6.86 -9.01 17.66
CA THR A 83 8.12 -8.60 18.30
C THR A 83 8.63 -7.30 17.70
N ASP A 84 9.50 -6.57 18.39
CA ASP A 84 10.07 -5.33 17.86
C ASP A 84 10.85 -5.57 16.56
N VAL A 85 11.62 -6.65 16.48
CA VAL A 85 12.34 -7.05 15.27
C VAL A 85 11.39 -7.32 14.10
N LEU A 86 10.27 -8.00 14.35
CA LEU A 86 9.27 -8.29 13.32
C LEU A 86 8.52 -7.02 12.90
N LYS A 87 8.19 -6.15 13.85
CA LYS A 87 7.59 -4.85 13.59
C LYS A 87 8.49 -4.04 12.67
N ASP A 88 9.78 -3.90 13.01
CA ASP A 88 10.76 -3.17 12.22
C ASP A 88 10.86 -3.71 10.79
N ALA A 89 10.99 -5.03 10.64
CA ALA A 89 11.01 -5.70 9.33
C ALA A 89 9.76 -5.41 8.49
N ILE A 90 8.57 -5.45 9.10
CA ILE A 90 7.30 -5.18 8.43
C ILE A 90 7.19 -3.70 8.01
N THR A 91 7.63 -2.77 8.86
CA THR A 91 7.70 -1.33 8.51
C THR A 91 8.71 -1.03 7.42
N ALA A 92 9.82 -1.75 7.38
CA ALA A 92 10.86 -1.58 6.37
C ALA A 92 10.51 -2.24 5.02
N ALA A 93 9.48 -3.08 4.95
CA ALA A 93 9.09 -3.77 3.72
C ALA A 93 8.70 -2.77 2.61
N GLU A 94 9.48 -2.77 1.53
CA GLU A 94 9.37 -1.81 0.42
C GLU A 94 8.37 -2.22 -0.67
N SER A 95 7.94 -3.49 -0.67
CA SER A 95 7.05 -4.07 -1.67
C SER A 95 6.07 -5.07 -1.03
N MET A 96 4.96 -5.33 -1.74
CA MET A 96 3.95 -6.29 -1.30
C MET A 96 4.53 -7.69 -1.15
N THR A 97 5.41 -8.10 -2.07
CA THR A 97 6.06 -9.42 -2.02
C THR A 97 6.89 -9.59 -0.76
N VAL A 98 7.78 -8.64 -0.45
CA VAL A 98 8.62 -8.68 0.75
C VAL A 98 7.76 -8.70 2.01
N LEU A 99 6.68 -7.90 2.02
CA LEU A 99 5.74 -7.86 3.14
C LEU A 99 5.05 -9.21 3.37
N GLU A 100 4.57 -9.87 2.31
CA GLU A 100 3.95 -11.19 2.41
C GLU A 100 4.94 -12.28 2.80
N ASP A 101 6.18 -12.23 2.29
CA ASP A 101 7.23 -13.20 2.63
C ASP A 101 7.57 -13.14 4.13
N ILE A 102 7.67 -11.93 4.70
CA ILE A 102 7.86 -11.74 6.15
C ILE A 102 6.67 -12.30 6.94
N TYR A 103 5.45 -12.11 6.44
CA TYR A 103 4.23 -12.54 7.14
C TYR A 103 3.93 -14.03 6.98
N LEU A 104 4.45 -14.69 5.93
CA LEU A 104 4.12 -16.05 5.55
C LEU A 104 4.21 -17.06 6.73
N PRO A 105 5.27 -17.07 7.58
CA PRO A 105 5.38 -18.00 8.70
C PRO A 105 4.31 -17.78 9.79
N TYR A 106 3.77 -16.56 9.86
CA TYR A 106 2.80 -16.14 10.86
C TYR A 106 1.37 -16.14 10.35
N ARG A 107 1.13 -16.49 9.08
CA ARG A 107 -0.22 -16.49 8.52
C ARG A 107 -1.09 -17.53 9.25
N PRO A 108 -2.26 -17.14 9.80
CA PRO A 108 -3.16 -18.09 10.43
C PRO A 108 -3.52 -19.21 9.47
N LYS A 109 -3.37 -20.47 9.92
CA LYS A 109 -3.83 -21.62 9.14
C LYS A 109 -5.34 -21.55 8.99
N ARG A 110 -5.86 -21.77 7.79
CA ARG A 110 -7.32 -21.84 7.56
C ARG A 110 -7.88 -22.94 8.47
N ARG A 111 -8.76 -22.58 9.40
CA ARG A 111 -9.60 -23.54 10.12
C ARG A 111 -10.61 -24.08 9.13
N THR A 112 -10.39 -25.31 8.67
CA THR A 112 -11.36 -26.05 7.85
C THR A 112 -12.47 -26.59 8.76
N LYS A 113 -13.65 -26.89 8.18
CA LYS A 113 -14.75 -27.55 8.91
C LYS A 113 -14.29 -28.82 9.63
N ALA A 114 -13.37 -29.57 9.03
CA ALA A 114 -12.78 -30.78 9.62
C ALA A 114 -11.96 -30.49 10.89
N THR A 115 -11.12 -29.43 10.88
CA THR A 115 -10.40 -29.00 12.10
C THR A 115 -11.35 -28.57 13.21
N ILE A 116 -12.43 -27.84 12.87
CA ILE A 116 -13.42 -27.39 13.85
C ILE A 116 -14.22 -28.58 14.43
N ALA A 117 -14.51 -29.60 13.63
CA ALA A 117 -15.19 -30.82 14.07
C ALA A 117 -14.31 -31.63 15.05
N ARG A 118 -13.03 -31.84 14.69
CA ARG A 118 -12.05 -32.51 15.56
C ARG A 118 -11.86 -31.81 16.90
N GLU A 119 -11.75 -30.49 16.92
CA GLU A 119 -11.62 -29.69 18.16
C GLU A 119 -12.89 -29.75 19.04
N LYS A 120 -14.06 -30.04 18.45
CA LYS A 120 -15.32 -30.25 19.18
C LYS A 120 -15.55 -31.70 19.60
N GLY A 121 -14.57 -32.59 19.41
CA GLY A 121 -14.72 -34.02 19.67
C GLY A 121 -15.67 -34.73 18.71
N LEU A 122 -15.99 -34.10 17.58
CA LEU A 122 -16.82 -34.66 16.51
C LEU A 122 -15.89 -35.28 15.46
N GLU A 123 -15.18 -36.34 15.86
CA GLU A 123 -14.53 -37.25 14.91
C GLU A 123 -15.54 -38.36 14.52
N PRO A 124 -15.52 -38.87 13.28
CA PRO A 124 -16.33 -40.04 12.91
C PRO A 124 -15.92 -41.30 13.66
#